data_AF-A0A944DUB0-F1
#
_entry.id   AF-A0A944DUB0-F1
#
_cell.length_a   1.000
_cell.length_b   1.000
_cell.length_c   1.000
_cell.angle_alpha   90.00
_cell.angle_beta   90.00
_cell.angle_gamma   90.00
#
_symmetry.space_group_name_H-M   'P 1'
#
loop_
_entity.id
_entity.type
_entity.pdbx_description
1 polymer ?
#
loop_
_entity_poly.entity_id
_entity_poly.type
_entity_poly.pdbx_seq_one_letter_code
_entity_poly.pdbx_strand_id
1 'polypeptide(L)'
;MNISLPFRLFAAATVIGLLLTACSGSGGSPSASASAPAAPGTPASSHMTPTSAPSAATPSATNAPTTPTPTPKGTPALGSWSLQPVWPFATLAQAQAWERAYRAGGHQPWHGDPDQTALAFTRDYLGFKEIDRVSSHKVSGRHARIGVAPTGPESGTAAVIHLVRFGTGPDAPWEVVGTDDTTFSLTTPAYGSLVHSPLVTGGRISGVDESIRVQVRQPSSEAPLGTSPCCTPAGGNDQPWNVKVSFSGAHDPVLTVVASTGGHVAAVERFTVTAVRAG
;
A
#
# COMPACT_ATOMS: atom_id res chain seq x y z
N MET A 1 36.67 -26.58 -39.07
CA MET A 1 35.64 -27.60 -39.33
C MET A 1 34.31 -27.04 -38.88
N ASN A 2 33.49 -26.64 -39.86
CA ASN A 2 32.11 -26.18 -39.68
C ASN A 2 31.22 -27.40 -39.52
N ILE A 3 30.35 -27.44 -38.50
CA ILE A 3 29.18 -28.32 -38.49
C ILE A 3 27.98 -27.53 -37.93
N SER A 4 26.95 -27.49 -38.77
CA SER A 4 25.72 -26.70 -38.69
C SER A 4 24.71 -27.13 -37.62
N LEU A 5 23.89 -26.16 -37.21
CA LEU A 5 22.60 -26.35 -36.53
C LEU A 5 21.61 -27.17 -37.37
N PRO A 6 20.63 -27.84 -36.74
CA PRO A 6 19.32 -28.04 -37.31
C PRO A 6 18.28 -27.10 -36.68
N PHE A 7 17.73 -26.22 -37.51
CA PHE A 7 16.44 -25.57 -37.34
C PHE A 7 15.35 -26.61 -37.07
N ARG A 8 14.49 -26.38 -36.05
CA ARG A 8 13.17 -27.04 -35.97
C ARG A 8 12.07 -25.98 -36.04
N LEU A 9 11.45 -25.94 -37.21
CA LEU A 9 10.15 -25.35 -37.48
C LEU A 9 9.08 -26.08 -36.65
N PHE A 10 8.30 -25.35 -35.87
CA PHE A 10 7.01 -25.85 -35.35
C PHE A 10 5.87 -25.07 -36.02
N ALA A 11 5.03 -25.83 -36.70
CA ALA A 11 3.88 -25.37 -37.46
C ALA A 11 2.73 -24.93 -36.52
N ALA A 12 2.07 -23.85 -36.90
CA ALA A 12 0.83 -23.40 -36.31
C ALA A 12 -0.34 -24.30 -36.76
N ALA A 13 -1.17 -24.74 -35.82
CA ALA A 13 -2.46 -25.37 -36.10
C ALA A 13 -3.57 -24.57 -35.39
N THR A 14 -4.38 -23.90 -36.20
CA THR A 14 -5.62 -23.22 -35.86
C THR A 14 -6.73 -24.24 -35.63
N VAL A 15 -7.44 -24.15 -34.50
CA VAL A 15 -8.73 -24.86 -34.31
C VAL A 15 -9.79 -23.83 -33.92
N ILE A 16 -10.77 -23.69 -34.81
CA ILE A 16 -12.01 -22.92 -34.64
C ILE A 16 -13.02 -23.82 -33.92
N GLY A 17 -13.58 -23.36 -32.81
CA GLY A 17 -14.66 -24.02 -32.09
C GLY A 17 -15.75 -23.03 -31.71
N LEU A 18 -16.80 -22.97 -32.52
CA LEU A 18 -18.02 -22.18 -32.32
C LEU A 18 -19.09 -23.09 -31.70
N LEU A 19 -19.55 -22.83 -30.48
CA LEU A 19 -20.78 -23.41 -29.95
C LEU A 19 -21.58 -22.36 -29.16
N LEU A 20 -22.73 -22.02 -29.73
CA LEU A 20 -23.84 -21.31 -29.10
C LEU A 20 -24.72 -22.31 -28.34
N THR A 21 -25.10 -21.99 -27.11
CA THR A 21 -26.33 -22.53 -26.50
C THR A 21 -26.87 -21.54 -25.48
N ALA A 22 -28.11 -21.11 -25.72
CA ALA A 22 -28.93 -20.26 -24.87
C ALA A 22 -30.06 -21.11 -24.24
N CYS A 23 -30.48 -20.76 -23.02
CA CYS A 23 -31.83 -20.90 -22.40
C CYS A 23 -31.72 -20.25 -20.99
N SER A 24 -32.39 -19.15 -20.64
CA SER A 24 -33.83 -18.93 -20.36
C SER A 24 -34.38 -19.65 -19.11
N GLY A 25 -34.95 -18.85 -18.19
CA GLY A 25 -35.79 -19.25 -17.05
C GLY A 25 -35.44 -18.44 -15.79
N SER A 26 -36.05 -17.29 -15.46
CA SER A 26 -37.43 -17.00 -15.01
C SER A 26 -37.92 -17.82 -13.81
N GLY A 27 -38.12 -17.11 -12.69
CA GLY A 27 -39.20 -17.41 -11.73
C GLY A 27 -38.77 -17.72 -10.30
N GLY A 28 -39.24 -16.89 -9.34
CA GLY A 28 -39.47 -17.37 -7.97
C GLY A 28 -39.09 -16.41 -6.83
N SER A 29 -39.85 -15.33 -6.63
CA SER A 29 -40.21 -14.89 -5.27
C SER A 29 -41.59 -15.47 -4.99
N PRO A 30 -41.86 -16.01 -3.78
CA PRO A 30 -42.72 -15.23 -2.89
C PRO A 30 -42.47 -15.41 -1.37
N SER A 31 -43.06 -14.45 -0.66
CA SER A 31 -43.66 -14.50 0.68
C SER A 31 -42.80 -14.67 1.93
N ALA A 32 -42.63 -13.53 2.60
CA ALA A 32 -43.28 -13.21 3.87
C ALA A 32 -43.48 -14.34 4.90
N SER A 33 -42.91 -14.14 6.09
CA SER A 33 -43.69 -14.32 7.31
C SER A 33 -43.23 -13.35 8.39
N ALA A 34 -44.21 -12.57 8.87
CA ALA A 34 -44.11 -11.65 9.98
C ALA A 34 -43.99 -12.38 11.32
N SER A 35 -43.44 -11.71 12.33
CA SER A 35 -44.05 -11.58 13.67
C SER A 35 -43.19 -10.68 14.57
N ALA A 36 -43.70 -9.48 14.86
CA ALA A 36 -43.51 -8.81 16.15
C ALA A 36 -44.76 -9.09 17.00
N PRO A 37 -44.67 -9.11 18.35
CA PRO A 37 -45.15 -7.92 19.07
C PRO A 37 -44.42 -7.56 20.39
N ALA A 38 -44.30 -6.24 20.58
CA ALA A 38 -44.47 -5.37 21.77
C ALA A 38 -44.20 -5.83 23.24
N ALA A 39 -43.24 -5.13 23.89
CA ALA A 39 -43.31 -4.20 25.07
C ALA A 39 -44.12 -4.57 26.35
N PRO A 40 -44.10 -3.79 27.47
CA PRO A 40 -43.11 -2.86 28.06
C PRO A 40 -42.82 -3.15 29.57
N GLY A 41 -41.90 -2.41 30.20
CA GLY A 41 -41.77 -2.43 31.67
C GLY A 41 -40.90 -1.32 32.26
N THR A 42 -41.54 -0.25 32.76
CA THR A 42 -41.01 0.74 33.73
C THR A 42 -42.03 0.79 34.87
N PRO A 43 -41.63 0.86 36.15
CA PRO A 43 -41.53 2.14 36.90
C PRO A 43 -40.44 2.07 38.01
N ALA A 44 -40.13 3.02 38.91
CA ALA A 44 -40.14 4.47 39.09
C ALA A 44 -39.35 4.76 40.40
N SER A 45 -38.78 5.97 40.54
CA SER A 45 -38.39 6.78 41.73
C SER A 45 -37.97 6.10 43.06
N SER A 46 -36.94 6.54 43.80
CA SER A 46 -36.89 7.83 44.54
C SER A 46 -35.57 7.92 45.35
N HIS A 47 -34.90 9.08 45.41
CA HIS A 47 -34.63 9.85 46.65
C HIS A 47 -33.58 10.95 46.49
N MET A 48 -33.80 12.02 47.26
CA MET A 48 -33.15 13.33 47.25
C MET A 48 -31.83 13.37 48.05
N THR A 49 -31.02 14.37 47.72
CA THR A 49 -29.77 14.88 48.33
C THR A 49 -29.93 15.41 49.77
N PRO A 50 -28.84 15.59 50.57
CA PRO A 50 -28.17 16.91 50.57
C PRO A 50 -26.64 16.91 50.80
N THR A 51 -26.00 17.91 50.18
CA THR A 51 -25.04 18.89 50.74
C THR A 51 -23.91 18.45 51.70
N SER A 52 -22.67 18.70 51.27
CA SER A 52 -21.60 19.27 52.11
C SER A 52 -20.47 19.87 51.25
N ALA A 53 -20.21 21.16 51.43
CA ALA A 53 -19.02 21.91 51.00
C ALA A 53 -18.85 23.09 52.00
N PRO A 54 -17.70 23.77 52.09
CA PRO A 54 -16.31 23.36 51.92
C PRO A 54 -15.50 23.59 53.24
N SER A 55 -14.36 22.93 53.43
CA SER A 55 -13.40 23.34 54.48
C SER A 55 -12.19 23.99 53.84
N ALA A 56 -12.03 25.28 54.14
CA ALA A 56 -10.86 26.08 53.78
C ALA A 56 -9.65 25.70 54.63
N ALA A 57 -8.50 25.54 53.98
CA ALA A 57 -7.18 25.66 54.60
C ALA A 57 -6.26 26.38 53.60
N THR A 58 -5.92 27.63 53.92
CA THR A 58 -4.95 28.46 53.20
C THR A 58 -3.54 28.25 53.81
N PRO A 59 -2.44 28.75 53.20
CA PRO A 59 -1.32 27.91 52.79
C PRO A 59 -0.03 28.26 53.54
N SER A 60 0.97 27.37 53.51
CA SER A 60 2.40 27.72 53.52
C SER A 60 3.26 26.46 53.49
N ALA A 61 3.90 26.21 52.35
CA ALA A 61 5.25 25.67 52.29
C ALA A 61 5.71 25.69 50.83
N THR A 62 6.37 26.78 50.45
CA THR A 62 7.29 26.85 49.33
C THR A 62 8.38 25.80 49.52
N ASN A 63 8.48 24.84 48.61
CA ASN A 63 9.71 24.11 48.34
C ASN A 63 9.73 23.65 46.87
N ALA A 64 10.60 24.33 46.11
CA ALA A 64 11.33 23.95 44.89
C ALA A 64 10.61 23.24 43.73
N PRO A 65 10.82 23.69 42.48
CA PRO A 65 10.37 22.94 41.30
C PRO A 65 11.13 21.62 41.23
N THR A 66 10.41 20.51 41.46
CA THR A 66 10.88 19.18 41.08
C THR A 66 11.05 19.16 39.57
N THR A 67 12.31 19.23 39.14
CA THR A 67 12.73 18.92 37.78
C THR A 67 12.10 17.59 37.36
N PRO A 68 11.34 17.52 36.26
CA PRO A 68 10.86 16.25 35.77
C PRO A 68 12.08 15.38 35.44
N THR A 69 12.17 14.23 36.10
CA THR A 69 13.11 13.16 35.75
C THR A 69 13.03 12.95 34.24
N PRO A 70 14.15 12.98 33.50
CA PRO A 70 14.11 12.70 32.07
C PRO A 70 13.67 11.24 31.90
N THR A 71 12.46 11.07 31.36
CA THR A 71 12.02 9.81 30.75
C THR A 71 13.18 9.26 29.91
N PRO A 72 13.50 7.95 29.99
CA PRO A 72 14.48 7.34 29.10
C PRO A 72 14.11 7.74 27.68
N LYS A 73 15.04 8.41 26.98
CA LYS A 73 14.86 8.97 25.64
C LYS A 73 14.04 7.99 24.81
N GLY A 74 12.78 8.35 24.60
CA GLY A 74 11.88 7.63 23.72
C GLY A 74 12.61 7.46 22.40
N THR A 75 12.73 6.21 21.99
CA THR A 75 13.05 5.81 20.62
C THR A 75 12.40 6.80 19.65
N PRO A 76 13.11 7.31 18.63
CA PRO A 76 12.58 8.35 17.75
C PRO A 76 11.18 7.96 17.26
N ALA A 77 10.27 8.93 17.25
CA ALA A 77 9.00 8.76 16.56
C ALA A 77 9.32 8.29 15.13
N LEU A 78 8.91 7.08 14.77
CA LEU A 78 9.03 6.59 13.40
C LEU A 78 7.96 7.27 12.54
N GLY A 79 8.27 8.53 12.28
CA GLY A 79 8.19 9.27 11.02
C GLY A 79 9.54 10.00 10.93
N SER A 80 10.65 9.25 11.02
CA SER A 80 11.96 9.82 10.72
C SER A 80 11.82 10.40 9.33
N TRP A 81 12.11 11.68 9.14
CA TRP A 81 12.05 12.37 7.85
C TRP A 81 12.74 11.58 6.70
N SER A 82 13.57 10.60 7.04
CA SER A 82 14.19 9.63 6.14
C SER A 82 13.26 8.58 5.51
N LEU A 83 12.11 8.24 6.09
CA LEU A 83 11.15 7.28 5.54
C LEU A 83 9.78 7.93 5.41
N GLN A 84 9.26 7.95 4.19
CA GLN A 84 7.97 8.49 3.82
C GLN A 84 6.95 7.34 3.82
N PRO A 85 5.96 7.33 4.74
CA PRO A 85 4.87 6.36 4.70
C PRO A 85 4.01 6.64 3.45
N VAL A 86 3.81 5.61 2.63
CA VAL A 86 3.15 5.75 1.33
C VAL A 86 1.72 5.25 1.38
N TRP A 87 1.51 4.08 1.99
CA TRP A 87 0.23 3.39 2.04
C TRP A 87 0.29 2.32 3.14
N PRO A 88 -0.80 2.04 3.90
CA PRO A 88 -2.16 2.52 3.70
C PRO A 88 -2.54 3.82 4.41
N PHE A 89 -1.71 4.32 5.32
CA PHE A 89 -2.08 5.46 6.15
C PHE A 89 -1.34 6.73 5.73
N ALA A 90 -2.08 7.73 5.25
CA ALA A 90 -1.51 9.05 4.93
C ALA A 90 -0.93 9.76 6.17
N THR A 91 -1.36 9.39 7.38
CA THR A 91 -0.89 9.99 8.65
C THR A 91 -0.74 8.98 9.78
N LEU A 92 0.17 9.29 10.73
CA LEU A 92 0.35 8.50 11.94
C LEU A 92 -0.94 8.43 12.80
N ALA A 93 -1.73 9.51 12.80
CA ALA A 93 -2.99 9.54 13.54
C ALA A 93 -3.99 8.50 13.00
N GLN A 94 -4.03 8.28 11.69
CA GLN A 94 -4.86 7.23 11.08
C GLN A 94 -4.38 5.84 11.48
N ALA A 95 -3.07 5.57 11.43
CA ALA A 95 -2.50 4.30 11.87
C ALA A 95 -2.79 4.00 13.35
N GLN A 96 -2.67 5.00 14.23
CA GLN A 96 -2.99 4.87 15.65
C GLN A 96 -4.49 4.73 15.92
N ALA A 97 -5.34 5.35 15.08
CA ALA A 97 -6.79 5.13 15.14
C ALA A 97 -7.13 3.69 14.76
N TRP A 98 -6.53 3.17 13.68
CA TRP A 98 -6.67 1.76 13.30
C TRP A 98 -6.18 0.82 14.41
N GLU A 99 -5.00 1.06 15.00
CA GLU A 99 -4.45 0.20 16.06
C GLU A 99 -5.38 0.12 17.28
N ARG A 100 -5.97 1.26 17.69
CA ARG A 100 -6.96 1.29 18.77
C ARG A 100 -8.23 0.50 18.42
N ALA A 101 -8.74 0.65 17.20
CA ALA A 101 -9.91 -0.08 16.74
C ALA A 101 -9.62 -1.59 16.65
N TYR A 102 -8.46 -1.98 16.13
CA TYR A 102 -8.03 -3.38 16.03
C TYR A 102 -8.04 -4.08 17.39
N ARG A 103 -7.49 -3.44 18.44
CA ARG A 103 -7.53 -3.98 19.81
C ARG A 103 -8.93 -4.09 20.41
N ALA A 104 -9.87 -3.26 19.96
CA ALA A 104 -11.26 -3.32 20.39
C ALA A 104 -12.09 -4.38 19.63
N GLY A 105 -11.45 -5.27 18.86
CA GLY A 105 -12.11 -6.27 18.01
C GLY A 105 -12.41 -5.76 16.60
N GLY A 106 -11.66 -4.78 16.12
CA GLY A 106 -11.84 -4.14 14.82
C GLY A 106 -11.56 -5.05 13.61
N HIS A 107 -11.92 -4.54 12.44
CA HIS A 107 -11.78 -5.23 11.15
C HIS A 107 -10.43 -4.87 10.47
N GLN A 108 -10.13 -5.51 9.34
CA GLN A 108 -8.90 -5.34 8.55
C GLN A 108 -7.60 -5.82 9.25
N PRO A 109 -7.55 -7.09 9.71
CA PRO A 109 -6.34 -7.65 10.35
C PRO A 109 -5.12 -7.66 9.43
N TRP A 110 -5.33 -7.54 8.11
CA TRP A 110 -4.28 -7.55 7.11
C TRP A 110 -3.25 -6.43 7.30
N HIS A 111 -3.61 -5.28 7.89
CA HIS A 111 -2.65 -4.23 8.23
C HIS A 111 -1.58 -4.68 9.23
N GLY A 112 -1.87 -5.70 10.05
CA GLY A 112 -0.93 -6.30 11.00
C GLY A 112 0.04 -7.31 10.37
N ASP A 113 -0.25 -7.77 9.16
CA ASP A 113 0.45 -8.81 8.41
C ASP A 113 1.21 -8.17 7.22
N PRO A 114 2.54 -8.34 7.12
CA PRO A 114 3.32 -7.68 6.07
C PRO A 114 3.05 -8.27 4.68
N ASP A 115 2.73 -9.56 4.60
CA ASP A 115 2.49 -10.28 3.35
C ASP A 115 1.14 -9.84 2.76
N GLN A 116 0.10 -9.81 3.60
CA GLN A 116 -1.22 -9.33 3.18
C GLN A 116 -1.20 -7.83 2.85
N THR A 117 -0.46 -7.02 3.61
CA THR A 117 -0.30 -5.59 3.30
C THR A 117 0.40 -5.37 1.95
N ALA A 118 1.47 -6.13 1.68
CA ALA A 118 2.19 -6.07 0.41
C ALA A 118 1.28 -6.45 -0.78
N LEU A 119 0.52 -7.53 -0.66
CA LEU A 119 -0.41 -7.97 -1.71
C LEU A 119 -1.56 -6.98 -1.91
N ALA A 120 -2.13 -6.42 -0.85
CA ALA A 120 -3.18 -5.42 -0.94
C ALA A 120 -2.67 -4.12 -1.60
N PHE A 121 -1.46 -3.67 -1.25
CA PHE A 121 -0.82 -2.54 -1.92
C PHE A 121 -0.68 -2.79 -3.43
N THR A 122 -0.16 -3.95 -3.82
CA THR A 122 0.06 -4.26 -5.24
C THR A 122 -1.24 -4.45 -6.02
N ARG A 123 -2.14 -5.30 -5.53
CA ARG A 123 -3.37 -5.65 -6.26
C ARG A 123 -4.38 -4.52 -6.21
N ASP A 124 -4.61 -3.94 -5.03
CA ASP A 124 -5.75 -3.08 -4.80
C ASP A 124 -5.39 -1.61 -4.95
N TYR A 125 -4.26 -1.18 -4.39
CA TYR A 125 -3.84 0.22 -4.52
C TYR A 125 -3.15 0.54 -5.85
N LEU A 126 -2.24 -0.31 -6.33
CA LEU A 126 -1.59 -0.11 -7.64
C LEU A 126 -2.44 -0.65 -8.81
N GLY A 127 -3.30 -1.63 -8.56
CA GLY A 127 -4.16 -2.24 -9.59
C GLY A 127 -3.50 -3.38 -10.37
N PHE A 128 -2.35 -3.91 -9.93
CA PHE A 128 -1.64 -5.01 -10.58
C PHE A 128 -2.23 -6.34 -10.13
N LYS A 129 -3.43 -6.66 -10.62
CA LYS A 129 -4.27 -7.76 -10.13
C LYS A 129 -3.66 -9.15 -10.33
N GLU A 130 -2.81 -9.30 -11.34
CA GLU A 130 -2.09 -10.52 -11.68
C GLU A 130 -0.93 -10.83 -10.72
N ILE A 131 -0.42 -9.83 -9.98
CA ILE A 131 0.64 -10.00 -8.99
C ILE A 131 -0.02 -10.34 -7.66
N ASP A 132 -0.17 -11.63 -7.38
CA ASP A 132 -1.09 -12.12 -6.35
C ASP A 132 -0.51 -13.13 -5.37
N ARG A 133 0.79 -13.39 -5.47
CA ARG A 133 1.50 -14.25 -4.52
C ARG A 133 2.73 -13.58 -3.95
N VAL A 134 3.08 -14.00 -2.73
CA VAL A 134 4.37 -13.70 -2.12
C VAL A 134 5.42 -14.67 -2.66
N SER A 135 6.53 -14.13 -3.18
CA SER A 135 7.68 -14.90 -3.66
C SER A 135 8.81 -14.98 -2.64
N SER A 136 8.90 -14.02 -1.73
CA SER A 136 9.87 -14.04 -0.63
C SER A 136 9.38 -13.23 0.57
N HIS A 137 9.83 -13.62 1.76
CA HIS A 137 9.47 -12.99 3.02
C HIS A 137 10.72 -12.77 3.86
N LYS A 138 10.90 -11.55 4.38
CA LYS A 138 11.92 -11.25 5.40
C LYS A 138 11.48 -10.14 6.33
N VAL A 139 11.25 -10.46 7.60
CA VAL A 139 10.99 -9.48 8.68
C VAL A 139 12.22 -9.37 9.57
N SER A 140 12.63 -8.12 9.87
CA SER A 140 13.75 -7.81 10.74
C SER A 140 13.42 -6.58 11.59
N GLY A 141 13.08 -6.82 12.86
CA GLY A 141 12.64 -5.78 13.78
C GLY A 141 11.42 -5.05 13.23
N ARG A 142 11.58 -3.76 12.93
CA ARG A 142 10.50 -2.89 12.44
C ARG A 142 10.40 -2.79 10.93
N HIS A 143 11.17 -3.59 10.19
CA HIS A 143 11.18 -3.59 8.73
C HIS A 143 10.76 -4.95 8.18
N ALA A 144 10.07 -4.96 7.05
CA ALA A 144 9.78 -6.15 6.26
C ALA A 144 10.16 -5.92 4.79
N ARG A 145 10.69 -6.96 4.13
CA ARG A 145 10.96 -7.01 2.69
C ARG A 145 10.19 -8.18 2.13
N ILE A 146 9.16 -7.89 1.37
CA ILE A 146 8.23 -8.89 0.83
C ILE A 146 8.34 -8.89 -0.68
N GLY A 147 8.84 -9.98 -1.25
CA GLY A 147 8.81 -10.20 -2.70
C GLY A 147 7.40 -10.54 -3.14
N VAL A 148 6.91 -9.87 -4.18
CA VAL A 148 5.63 -10.18 -4.82
C VAL A 148 5.86 -10.62 -6.26
N ALA A 149 5.04 -11.56 -6.72
CA ALA A 149 5.15 -12.13 -8.06
C ALA A 149 3.77 -12.47 -8.62
N PRO A 150 3.63 -12.58 -9.96
CA PRO A 150 2.45 -13.19 -10.53
C PRO A 150 2.38 -14.69 -10.27
N THR A 151 1.17 -15.25 -10.28
CA THR A 151 0.97 -16.70 -10.21
C THR A 151 1.47 -17.38 -11.50
N GLY A 152 2.33 -18.38 -11.34
CA GLY A 152 2.87 -19.16 -12.46
C GLY A 152 4.22 -19.80 -12.11
N PRO A 153 4.56 -20.97 -12.70
CA PRO A 153 5.79 -21.70 -12.40
C PRO A 153 7.06 -20.99 -12.90
N GLU A 154 6.94 -20.12 -13.90
CA GLU A 154 8.06 -19.38 -14.54
C GLU A 154 8.18 -17.94 -14.01
N SER A 155 7.34 -17.55 -13.04
CA SER A 155 7.19 -16.15 -12.65
C SER A 155 8.26 -15.73 -11.64
N GLY A 156 9.20 -14.89 -12.09
CA GLY A 156 10.15 -14.20 -11.22
C GLY A 156 9.48 -13.20 -10.26
N THR A 157 10.25 -12.67 -9.31
CA THR A 157 9.80 -11.59 -8.43
C THR A 157 9.60 -10.31 -9.23
N ALA A 158 8.39 -9.74 -9.18
CA ALA A 158 8.04 -8.50 -9.86
C ALA A 158 8.59 -7.27 -9.13
N ALA A 159 8.54 -7.28 -7.79
CA ALA A 159 9.14 -6.27 -6.92
C ALA A 159 9.40 -6.84 -5.52
N VAL A 160 10.34 -6.23 -4.80
CA VAL A 160 10.51 -6.44 -3.35
C VAL A 160 10.01 -5.20 -2.63
N ILE A 161 8.88 -5.30 -1.95
CA ILE A 161 8.23 -4.20 -1.25
C ILE A 161 8.92 -4.03 0.11
N HIS A 162 9.36 -2.81 0.40
CA HIS A 162 9.87 -2.44 1.71
C HIS A 162 8.72 -1.85 2.55
N LEU A 163 8.39 -2.56 3.64
CA LEU A 163 7.44 -2.09 4.65
C LEU A 163 8.13 -1.77 5.97
N VAL A 164 7.51 -0.90 6.75
CA VAL A 164 7.90 -0.62 8.13
C VAL A 164 6.70 -0.61 9.06
N ARG A 165 6.92 -0.96 10.33
CA ARG A 165 5.90 -0.74 11.38
C ARG A 165 5.70 0.77 11.56
N PHE A 166 4.46 1.25 11.48
CA PHE A 166 4.13 2.67 11.59
C PHE A 166 3.44 2.98 12.92
N GLY A 167 4.14 3.69 13.81
CA GLY A 167 3.71 3.97 15.19
C GLY A 167 4.43 3.13 16.25
N THR A 168 4.42 3.56 17.51
CA THR A 168 5.28 2.97 18.55
C THR A 168 4.67 1.79 19.30
N GLY A 169 3.38 1.51 19.10
CA GLY A 169 2.68 0.43 19.78
C GLY A 169 3.09 -0.97 19.29
N PRO A 170 2.84 -2.02 20.10
CA PRO A 170 3.19 -3.40 19.75
C PRO A 170 2.39 -3.93 18.55
N ASP A 171 1.22 -3.36 18.28
CA ASP A 171 0.35 -3.73 17.16
C ASP A 171 0.38 -2.68 16.05
N ALA A 172 1.42 -1.83 16.01
CA ALA A 172 1.59 -0.83 14.96
C ALA A 172 1.44 -1.49 13.57
N PRO A 173 0.61 -0.96 12.66
CA PRO A 173 0.41 -1.57 11.35
C PRO A 173 1.68 -1.51 10.48
N TRP A 174 1.70 -2.32 9.43
CA TRP A 174 2.69 -2.19 8.36
C TRP A 174 2.30 -1.09 7.38
N GLU A 175 3.32 -0.35 6.94
CA GLU A 175 3.21 0.73 6.00
C GLU A 175 4.26 0.54 4.91
N VAL A 176 3.85 0.61 3.66
CA VAL A 176 4.74 0.61 2.51
C VAL A 176 5.53 1.91 2.50
N VAL A 177 6.84 1.80 2.31
CA VAL A 177 7.73 2.96 2.19
C VAL A 177 8.43 3.03 0.83
N GLY A 178 8.35 2.00 0.00
CA GLY A 178 8.96 1.94 -1.33
C GLY A 178 9.29 0.51 -1.75
N THR A 179 10.14 0.35 -2.75
CA THR A 179 10.69 -0.96 -3.16
C THR A 179 12.21 -1.02 -3.02
N ASP A 180 12.72 -2.22 -2.77
CA ASP A 180 14.13 -2.55 -2.95
C ASP A 180 14.35 -2.88 -4.44
N ASP A 181 14.83 -1.89 -5.18
CA ASP A 181 15.02 -1.99 -6.62
C ASP A 181 16.16 -2.96 -6.99
N THR A 182 15.97 -3.72 -8.05
CA THR A 182 16.94 -4.69 -8.55
C THR A 182 17.34 -4.36 -9.99
N THR A 183 16.86 -5.12 -10.96
CA THR A 183 17.15 -4.92 -12.39
C THR A 183 16.28 -3.81 -13.00
N PHE A 184 15.48 -3.08 -12.22
CA PHE A 184 14.58 -2.00 -12.64
C PHE A 184 14.44 -1.07 -11.46
N SER A 185 14.87 0.18 -11.66
CA SER A 185 14.96 1.17 -10.60
C SER A 185 14.29 2.47 -10.97
N LEU A 186 13.82 3.16 -9.95
CA LEU A 186 13.25 4.51 -10.00
C LEU A 186 14.03 5.40 -9.03
N THR A 187 15.12 5.99 -9.54
CA THR A 187 16.06 6.79 -8.75
C THR A 187 15.88 8.30 -8.95
N THR A 188 15.09 8.69 -9.95
CA THR A 188 14.69 10.07 -10.20
C THR A 188 13.17 10.15 -10.15
N PRO A 189 12.61 11.02 -9.30
CA PRO A 189 13.31 11.87 -8.34
C PRO A 189 13.86 11.03 -7.16
N ALA A 190 14.75 11.62 -6.36
CA ALA A 190 15.26 10.93 -5.17
C ALA A 190 14.15 10.70 -4.14
N TYR A 191 14.28 9.65 -3.34
CA TYR A 191 13.35 9.34 -2.27
C TYR A 191 13.13 10.53 -1.31
N GLY A 192 11.87 10.84 -1.01
CA GLY A 192 11.47 11.94 -0.11
C GLY A 192 11.72 13.36 -0.64
N SER A 193 12.12 13.49 -1.91
CA SER A 193 12.27 14.79 -2.57
C SER A 193 10.94 15.54 -2.66
N LEU A 194 11.03 16.87 -2.65
CA LEU A 194 9.90 17.74 -2.95
C LEU A 194 9.74 17.86 -4.46
N VAL A 195 8.53 17.65 -4.98
CA VAL A 195 8.26 17.61 -6.42
C VAL A 195 7.07 18.46 -6.82
N HIS A 196 7.12 18.98 -8.05
CA HIS A 196 6.04 19.73 -8.67
C HIS A 196 5.67 19.08 -10.01
N SER A 197 4.49 19.42 -10.51
CA SER A 197 4.05 19.00 -11.85
C SER A 197 4.61 19.96 -12.92
N PRO A 198 5.15 19.45 -14.05
CA PRO A 198 5.34 18.04 -14.38
C PRO A 198 6.55 17.43 -13.65
N LEU A 199 6.39 16.20 -13.19
CA LEU A 199 7.43 15.43 -12.52
C LEU A 199 8.34 14.75 -13.55
N VAL A 200 9.66 14.94 -13.43
CA VAL A 200 10.64 14.13 -14.15
C VAL A 200 10.89 12.84 -13.37
N THR A 201 10.71 11.71 -14.04
CA THR A 201 10.98 10.38 -13.48
C THR A 201 12.03 9.64 -14.29
N GLY A 202 12.77 8.73 -13.66
CA GLY A 202 13.80 7.95 -14.34
C GLY A 202 14.58 7.02 -13.43
N GLY A 203 15.40 6.19 -14.05
CA GLY A 203 16.26 5.23 -13.39
C GLY A 203 16.95 4.32 -14.38
N ARG A 204 17.12 3.05 -14.04
CA ARG A 204 17.81 2.06 -14.88
C ARG A 204 16.98 0.79 -15.02
N ILE A 205 17.14 0.09 -16.12
CA ILE A 205 16.43 -1.18 -16.36
C ILE A 205 17.32 -2.18 -17.10
N SER A 206 17.14 -3.45 -16.78
CA SER A 206 17.73 -4.57 -17.49
C SER A 206 16.67 -5.61 -17.88
N GLY A 207 16.72 -6.06 -19.12
CA GLY A 207 15.84 -7.07 -19.72
C GLY A 207 15.61 -6.79 -21.20
N VAL A 208 14.55 -7.34 -21.78
CA VAL A 208 14.28 -7.29 -23.23
C VAL A 208 12.98 -6.55 -23.51
N ASP A 209 13.03 -5.63 -24.47
CA ASP A 209 11.89 -4.95 -25.09
C ASP A 209 10.92 -4.23 -24.14
N GLU A 210 11.37 -3.77 -22.97
CA GLU A 210 10.49 -3.22 -21.94
C GLU A 210 9.82 -1.88 -22.30
N SER A 211 8.50 -1.84 -22.09
CA SER A 211 7.73 -0.61 -22.18
C SER A 211 7.43 -0.06 -20.78
N ILE A 212 8.00 1.09 -20.44
CA ILE A 212 7.83 1.70 -19.12
C ILE A 212 6.60 2.61 -19.11
N ARG A 213 5.72 2.37 -18.13
CA ARG A 213 4.62 3.26 -17.75
C ARG A 213 4.83 3.76 -16.33
N VAL A 214 4.64 5.06 -16.12
CA VAL A 214 4.74 5.69 -14.81
C VAL A 214 3.41 6.27 -14.37
N GLN A 215 3.08 6.12 -13.09
CA GLN A 215 1.91 6.73 -12.47
C GLN A 215 2.30 7.48 -11.20
N VAL A 216 1.60 8.57 -10.93
CA VAL A 216 1.63 9.28 -9.64
C VAL A 216 0.31 9.03 -8.94
N ARG A 217 0.35 8.56 -7.69
CA ARG A 217 -0.82 8.18 -6.89
C ARG A 217 -0.71 8.76 -5.48
N GLN A 218 -1.83 8.74 -4.75
CA GLN A 218 -1.89 9.04 -3.32
C GLN A 218 -2.98 8.17 -2.66
N PRO A 219 -2.88 7.82 -1.38
CA PRO A 219 -3.89 7.01 -0.68
C PRO A 219 -5.32 7.54 -0.74
N SER A 220 -5.50 8.86 -0.69
CA SER A 220 -6.82 9.51 -0.71
C SER A 220 -7.52 9.55 -2.07
N SER A 221 -6.93 8.98 -3.13
CA SER A 221 -7.51 8.91 -4.47
C SER A 221 -7.49 7.48 -5.01
N GLU A 222 -8.64 7.00 -5.48
CA GLU A 222 -8.75 5.69 -6.14
C GLU A 222 -8.03 5.69 -7.51
N ALA A 223 -8.13 6.79 -8.25
CA ALA A 223 -7.50 6.94 -9.56
C ALA A 223 -6.09 7.57 -9.44
N PRO A 224 -5.16 7.25 -10.36
CA PRO A 224 -3.89 7.97 -10.46
C PRO A 224 -4.10 9.47 -10.67
N LEU A 225 -3.29 10.28 -9.99
CA LEU A 225 -3.25 11.74 -10.16
C LEU A 225 -2.63 12.15 -11.50
N GLY A 226 -1.80 11.28 -12.06
CA GLY A 226 -1.13 11.47 -13.33
C GLY A 226 -0.60 10.15 -13.86
N THR A 227 -0.57 10.01 -15.17
CA THR A 227 0.01 8.86 -15.87
C THR A 227 0.89 9.38 -17.00
N SER A 228 2.07 8.79 -17.17
CA SER A 228 2.95 9.13 -18.28
C SER A 228 2.24 8.90 -19.62
N PRO A 229 2.57 9.66 -20.67
CA PRO A 229 2.26 9.25 -22.03
C PRO A 229 2.75 7.82 -22.26
N CYS A 230 1.99 7.05 -23.04
CA CYS A 230 2.47 5.74 -23.44
C CYS A 230 3.58 5.92 -24.48
N CYS A 231 4.61 5.09 -24.45
CA CYS A 231 5.18 4.39 -23.31
C CYS A 231 6.69 4.53 -23.55
N THR A 232 7.48 4.69 -22.50
CA THR A 232 8.91 4.94 -22.69
C THR A 232 9.60 3.64 -23.09
N PRO A 233 10.16 3.55 -24.30
CA PRO A 233 10.90 2.37 -24.69
C PRO A 233 12.15 2.26 -23.81
N ALA A 234 12.38 1.08 -23.28
CA ALA A 234 13.58 0.76 -22.54
C ALA A 234 13.92 -0.71 -22.75
N GLY A 235 15.10 -1.11 -22.30
CA GLY A 235 15.57 -2.49 -22.42
C GLY A 235 17.00 -2.59 -22.90
N GLY A 236 17.59 -3.77 -22.71
CA GLY A 236 19.01 -4.02 -22.79
C GLY A 236 19.60 -4.30 -21.40
N ASN A 237 20.93 -4.16 -21.28
CA ASN A 237 21.60 -4.33 -19.99
C ASN A 237 21.83 -2.97 -19.34
N ASP A 238 21.26 -2.77 -18.16
CA ASP A 238 21.42 -1.58 -17.33
C ASP A 238 21.21 -0.26 -18.11
N GLN A 239 20.17 -0.16 -18.92
CA GLN A 239 19.91 1.02 -19.73
C GLN A 239 19.21 2.11 -18.92
N PRO A 240 19.61 3.39 -19.09
CA PRO A 240 18.90 4.49 -18.46
C PRO A 240 17.54 4.70 -19.12
N TRP A 241 16.58 5.15 -18.32
CA TRP A 241 15.26 5.56 -18.82
C TRP A 241 14.81 6.84 -18.11
N ASN A 242 13.98 7.64 -18.78
CA ASN A 242 13.32 8.79 -18.18
C ASN A 242 12.00 9.13 -18.86
N VAL A 243 11.08 9.73 -18.12
CA VAL A 243 9.81 10.25 -18.65
C VAL A 243 9.26 11.37 -17.77
N LYS A 244 8.56 12.32 -18.38
CA LYS A 244 7.82 13.37 -17.67
C LYS A 244 6.37 12.93 -17.42
N VAL A 245 5.90 13.17 -16.20
CA VAL A 245 4.53 12.88 -15.79
C VAL A 245 3.88 14.13 -15.25
N SER A 246 2.89 14.65 -15.99
CA SER A 246 2.00 15.67 -15.44
C SER A 246 1.02 15.01 -14.48
N PHE A 247 0.84 15.62 -13.31
CA PHE A 247 -0.17 15.22 -12.33
C PHE A 247 -0.86 16.47 -11.75
N SER A 248 -2.05 16.29 -11.18
CA SER A 248 -2.81 17.35 -10.51
C SER A 248 -3.67 16.77 -9.38
N GLY A 249 -4.23 17.62 -8.52
CA GLY A 249 -5.14 17.20 -7.45
C GLY A 249 -4.48 16.55 -6.22
N ALA A 250 -3.15 16.64 -6.11
CA ALA A 250 -2.41 16.17 -4.95
C ALA A 250 -2.82 16.93 -3.68
N HIS A 251 -3.16 16.20 -2.63
CA HIS A 251 -3.51 16.76 -1.33
C HIS A 251 -2.95 15.96 -0.15
N ASP A 252 -2.46 14.75 -0.38
CA ASP A 252 -1.69 14.02 0.62
C ASP A 252 -0.25 14.56 0.69
N PRO A 253 0.39 14.53 1.87
CA PRO A 253 1.76 15.03 2.03
C PRO A 253 2.80 14.17 1.30
N VAL A 254 2.50 12.90 1.06
CA VAL A 254 3.35 11.94 0.37
C VAL A 254 2.60 11.40 -0.85
N LEU A 255 3.29 11.37 -1.98
CA LEU A 255 2.81 10.75 -3.21
C LEU A 255 3.61 9.48 -3.50
N THR A 256 2.92 8.50 -4.06
CA THR A 256 3.48 7.28 -4.63
C THR A 256 3.85 7.55 -6.08
N VAL A 257 5.11 7.36 -6.46
CA VAL A 257 5.50 7.28 -7.87
C VAL A 257 5.82 5.83 -8.16
N VAL A 258 5.08 5.23 -9.08
CA VAL A 258 5.29 3.84 -9.50
C VAL A 258 5.69 3.80 -10.97
N ALA A 259 6.75 3.08 -11.28
CA ALA A 259 7.11 2.72 -12.65
C ALA A 259 6.92 1.21 -12.82
N SER A 260 6.32 0.82 -13.94
CA SER A 260 5.99 -0.57 -14.25
C SER A 260 6.37 -0.90 -15.69
N THR A 261 6.77 -2.15 -15.92
CA THR A 261 6.98 -2.73 -17.25
C THR A 261 6.19 -4.01 -17.40
N GLY A 262 5.91 -4.36 -18.66
CA GLY A 262 5.22 -5.57 -19.05
C GLY A 262 4.85 -5.49 -20.54
N GLY A 263 3.96 -6.38 -20.96
CA GLY A 263 3.44 -6.44 -22.33
C GLY A 263 3.95 -7.63 -23.16
N HIS A 264 4.89 -8.43 -22.66
CA HIS A 264 5.35 -9.64 -23.34
C HIS A 264 4.67 -10.90 -22.82
N VAL A 265 4.74 -11.10 -21.51
CA VAL A 265 4.28 -12.31 -20.80
C VAL A 265 3.15 -11.97 -19.83
N ALA A 266 3.18 -10.77 -19.23
CA ALA A 266 2.14 -10.28 -18.32
C ALA A 266 1.88 -8.78 -18.54
N ALA A 267 0.73 -8.28 -18.08
CA ALA A 267 0.42 -6.84 -18.16
C ALA A 267 1.42 -6.02 -17.32
N VAL A 268 1.79 -6.53 -16.14
CA VAL A 268 2.93 -6.09 -15.35
C VAL A 268 3.82 -7.28 -15.04
N GLU A 269 5.06 -7.20 -15.51
CA GLU A 269 6.11 -8.16 -15.21
C GLU A 269 6.92 -7.68 -14.01
N ARG A 270 7.22 -6.38 -13.95
CA ARG A 270 8.11 -5.77 -12.96
C ARG A 270 7.69 -4.36 -12.62
N PHE A 271 7.91 -3.94 -11.38
CA PHE A 271 7.62 -2.57 -10.97
C PHE A 271 8.56 -2.10 -9.85
N THR A 272 8.65 -0.77 -9.71
CA THR A 272 9.41 -0.08 -8.68
C THR A 272 8.60 1.11 -8.17
N VAL A 273 8.74 1.42 -6.89
CA VAL A 273 8.02 2.48 -6.20
C VAL A 273 8.99 3.35 -5.42
N THR A 274 8.86 4.67 -5.59
CA THR A 274 9.49 5.67 -4.73
C THR A 274 8.44 6.61 -4.13
N ALA A 275 8.74 7.12 -2.94
CA ALA A 275 7.91 8.09 -2.25
C ALA A 275 8.48 9.50 -2.45
N VAL A 276 7.60 10.46 -2.69
CA VAL A 276 7.96 11.88 -2.89
C VAL A 276 7.00 12.76 -2.11
N ARG A 277 7.38 14.02 -1.86
CA ARG A 277 6.52 15.02 -1.20
C ARG A 277 5.97 15.98 -2.24
N ALA A 278 4.68 16.24 -2.18
CA ALA A 278 4.06 17.28 -3.01
C ALA A 278 4.59 18.67 -2.60
N GLY A 279 5.03 19.47 -3.57
CA GLY A 279 5.45 20.87 -3.43
C GLY A 279 4.46 21.87 -4.00
#